data_AF-A0A4D9E0Z7-F1
#
_entry.id   AF-A0A4D9E0Z7-F1
#
_cell.length_a   1.000
_cell.length_b   1.000
_cell.length_c   1.000
_cell.angle_alpha   90.00
_cell.angle_beta   90.00
_cell.angle_gamma   90.00
#
_symmetry.space_group_name_H-M   'P 1'
#
loop_
_entity.id
_entity.type
_entity.pdbx_description
1 polymer ?
#
loop_
_entity_poly.entity_id
_entity_poly.type
_entity_poly.pdbx_seq_one_letter_code
_entity_poly.pdbx_strand_id
1 'polypeptide(L)'
;MNGTDMEEIPFQKVKTKRKKCCHCCCSPPAAAGAGAGLGGPPPLLLLDAIACEDEFDCKELESLFQSYNLKLEQTSTLKALAVLIVLTASLALVELLSGPSLTISKGSHPVHCIIFLSLFIVTNVKYLQVTQLQQIVKLTLLFSFTFSFLCCPFSLGAYGLEPPSAPEQGMWQLMLVTFVSYSLLPVRTLLAIVFGLVVAVSHLIVTATSVTAKRQRLWRTLMANAILFVSVNLYGVFVRILTERAQRKAFLQARNCIEDRLKLEDENEKQERLLMSLLPRNVAMEMKEDFLKPPERIFHKIYIQRHDNVSILFADIVGFTSLASQCTAQELVKLLNELFGKFDELATENHCRRIKILGDCYYCVSGLTQPKTDHAHCCVEMGLDMIDTIT
;
A
#
# COMPACT_ATOMS: atom_id res chain seq x y z
N MET A 1 21.66 24.60 31.52
CA MET A 1 20.60 23.60 31.25
C MET A 1 20.83 23.09 29.84
N ASN A 2 21.39 21.88 29.72
CA ASN A 2 21.70 21.24 28.44
C ASN A 2 20.40 20.91 27.71
N GLY A 3 20.19 21.53 26.55
CA GLY A 3 19.21 21.10 25.55
C GLY A 3 19.94 20.28 24.51
N THR A 4 19.66 18.98 24.50
CA THR A 4 20.13 17.99 23.53
C THR A 4 19.81 18.39 22.10
N ASP A 5 20.83 18.31 21.25
CA ASP A 5 20.74 18.40 19.80
C ASP A 5 19.67 17.44 19.26
N MET A 6 18.64 18.02 18.62
CA MET A 6 17.72 17.27 17.78
C MET A 6 18.42 17.07 16.43
N GLU A 7 19.08 15.92 16.26
CA GLU A 7 19.47 15.43 14.93
C GLU A 7 18.20 15.31 14.07
N GLU A 8 18.04 16.22 13.11
CA GLU A 8 17.07 16.08 12.02
C GLU A 8 17.45 14.86 11.20
N ILE A 9 16.78 13.73 11.45
CA ILE A 9 16.87 12.54 10.60
C ILE A 9 16.20 12.88 9.27
N PRO A 10 16.93 12.94 8.13
CA PRO A 10 16.31 13.25 6.85
C PRO A 10 15.39 12.11 6.44
N PHE A 11 14.10 12.39 6.24
CA PHE A 11 13.17 11.42 5.68
C PHE A 11 13.62 11.04 4.26
N GLN A 12 13.93 9.75 4.11
CA GLN A 12 14.49 9.19 2.89
C GLN A 12 13.43 9.23 1.78
N LYS A 13 13.69 9.98 0.70
CA LYS A 13 12.84 10.05 -0.50
C LYS A 13 12.37 8.66 -0.92
N VAL A 14 11.07 8.41 -0.82
CA VAL A 14 10.43 7.19 -1.36
C VAL A 14 10.43 7.30 -2.88
N LYS A 15 11.48 6.79 -3.51
CA LYS A 15 11.49 6.55 -4.95
C LYS A 15 10.66 5.29 -5.23
N THR A 16 10.11 5.18 -6.42
CA THR A 16 9.47 3.95 -6.89
C THR A 16 10.32 3.44 -8.06
N LYS A 17 11.25 2.53 -7.80
CA LYS A 17 11.97 1.84 -8.87
C LYS A 17 11.04 0.85 -9.56
N ARG A 18 10.57 1.25 -10.73
CA ARG A 18 10.08 0.33 -11.76
C ARG A 18 11.23 -0.62 -12.14
N LYS A 19 11.28 -1.83 -11.58
CA LYS A 19 12.19 -2.88 -12.07
C LYS A 19 11.78 -3.14 -13.52
N LYS A 20 12.54 -2.60 -14.48
CA LYS A 20 12.44 -2.99 -15.89
C LYS A 20 12.63 -4.50 -15.92
N CYS A 21 11.55 -5.23 -16.18
CA CYS A 21 11.64 -6.63 -16.59
C CYS A 21 12.58 -6.66 -17.80
N CYS A 22 13.73 -7.31 -17.66
CA CYS A 22 14.57 -7.62 -18.81
C CYS A 22 13.74 -8.45 -19.79
N HIS A 23 13.80 -8.06 -21.06
CA HIS A 23 13.06 -8.61 -22.21
C HIS A 23 11.60 -8.21 -22.39
N CYS A 24 11.39 -6.97 -22.85
CA CYS A 24 10.42 -6.67 -23.91
C CYS A 24 11.03 -5.63 -24.87
N CYS A 25 11.82 -6.09 -25.83
CA CYS A 25 12.13 -5.32 -27.02
C CYS A 25 10.92 -5.36 -27.94
N CYS A 26 10.16 -4.27 -28.01
CA CYS A 26 9.32 -3.95 -29.17
C CYS A 26 9.94 -2.75 -29.87
N SER A 27 10.81 -3.04 -30.84
CA SER A 27 11.15 -2.16 -31.96
C SER A 27 11.48 -3.07 -33.14
N PRO A 28 10.89 -2.88 -34.33
CA PRO A 28 11.08 -3.79 -35.44
C PRO A 28 12.44 -3.50 -36.10
N PRO A 29 13.30 -4.50 -36.37
CA PRO A 29 14.39 -4.30 -37.32
C PRO A 29 13.95 -4.75 -38.72
N ALA A 30 14.36 -3.93 -39.68
CA ALA A 30 14.28 -4.18 -41.10
C ALA A 30 15.09 -5.42 -41.53
N ALA A 31 14.73 -5.92 -42.71
CA ALA A 31 15.26 -7.04 -43.46
C ALA A 31 16.77 -7.39 -43.30
N ALA A 32 17.08 -8.68 -43.10
CA ALA A 32 18.11 -9.45 -43.83
C ALA A 32 18.22 -10.91 -43.34
N GLY A 33 18.18 -11.88 -44.28
CA GLY A 33 19.06 -13.07 -44.27
C GLY A 33 18.74 -14.31 -43.42
N ALA A 34 18.13 -15.31 -44.05
CA ALA A 34 18.35 -16.77 -43.98
C ALA A 34 18.91 -17.46 -42.70
N GLY A 35 18.20 -18.52 -42.25
CA GLY A 35 18.78 -19.62 -41.46
C GLY A 35 17.76 -20.39 -40.61
N ALA A 36 17.47 -21.64 -40.98
CA ALA A 36 16.50 -22.53 -40.34
C ALA A 36 16.96 -23.04 -38.96
N GLY A 37 16.00 -23.23 -38.04
CA GLY A 37 16.20 -23.94 -36.77
C GLY A 37 14.90 -24.00 -35.94
N LEU A 38 14.23 -25.16 -35.95
CA LEU A 38 13.03 -25.46 -35.17
C LEU A 38 13.31 -25.50 -33.66
N GLY A 39 12.49 -24.79 -32.87
CA GLY A 39 12.49 -24.89 -31.41
C GLY A 39 11.66 -23.80 -30.75
N GLY A 40 10.33 -23.93 -30.77
CA GLY A 40 9.44 -23.03 -30.01
C GLY A 40 9.52 -23.32 -28.50
N PRO A 41 9.46 -22.30 -27.62
CA PRO A 41 9.45 -22.53 -26.18
C PRO A 41 8.11 -23.14 -25.71
N PRO A 42 8.09 -23.88 -24.59
CA PRO A 42 6.91 -24.60 -24.12
C PRO A 42 5.80 -23.65 -23.60
N PRO A 43 4.53 -24.11 -23.52
CA PRO A 43 3.36 -23.28 -23.20
C PRO A 43 3.32 -22.73 -21.75
N LEU A 44 4.26 -23.13 -20.89
CA LEU A 44 4.24 -22.83 -19.45
C LEU A 44 4.83 -21.46 -19.09
N LEU A 45 5.58 -20.81 -19.98
CA LEU A 45 6.19 -19.50 -19.68
C LEU A 45 5.27 -18.30 -19.90
N LEU A 46 4.09 -18.49 -20.48
CA LEU A 46 3.15 -17.40 -20.76
C LEU A 46 2.24 -17.08 -19.55
N LEU A 47 2.17 -17.97 -18.55
CA LEU A 47 1.34 -17.77 -17.36
C LEU A 47 2.01 -16.97 -16.24
N ASP A 48 3.35 -16.90 -16.22
CA ASP A 48 4.10 -16.09 -15.27
C ASP A 48 4.29 -14.64 -15.74
N ALA A 49 3.92 -14.32 -16.98
CA ALA A 49 4.13 -13.00 -17.59
C ALA A 49 3.10 -11.92 -17.17
N ILE A 50 2.14 -12.22 -16.29
CA ILE A 50 1.05 -11.28 -15.92
C ILE A 50 1.21 -10.68 -14.51
N ALA A 51 2.23 -11.08 -13.73
CA ALA A 51 2.52 -10.46 -12.44
C ALA A 51 3.74 -9.53 -12.57
N CYS A 52 3.55 -8.34 -13.13
CA CYS A 52 4.49 -7.23 -12.90
C CYS A 52 4.26 -6.74 -11.46
N GLU A 53 4.89 -7.41 -10.49
CA GLU A 53 4.92 -6.94 -9.10
C GLU A 53 5.92 -5.77 -9.03
N ASP A 54 5.39 -4.55 -9.19
CA ASP A 54 6.12 -3.32 -8.88
C ASP A 54 6.26 -3.21 -7.35
N GLU A 55 7.43 -3.59 -6.83
CA GLU A 55 7.82 -3.45 -5.42
C GLU A 55 8.16 -1.97 -5.10
N PHE A 56 7.73 -1.44 -3.95
CA PHE A 56 8.05 -0.06 -3.55
C PHE A 56 9.56 0.06 -3.17
N ASP A 57 10.29 1.17 -3.47
CA ASP A 57 11.70 1.27 -2.96
C ASP A 57 11.72 1.38 -1.43
N CYS A 58 10.68 1.94 -0.82
CA CYS A 58 10.59 2.05 0.62
C CYS A 58 10.14 0.71 1.21
N LYS A 59 11.08 0.04 1.89
CA LYS A 59 10.82 -1.23 2.59
C LYS A 59 9.72 -1.11 3.64
N GLU A 60 9.59 0.04 4.29
CA GLU A 60 8.50 0.27 5.26
C GLU A 60 7.13 0.28 4.57
N LEU A 61 7.01 0.98 3.43
CA LEU A 61 5.77 1.04 2.66
C LEU A 61 5.38 -0.32 2.08
N GLU A 62 6.36 -1.06 1.56
CA GLU A 62 6.18 -2.45 1.10
C GLU A 62 5.73 -3.35 2.25
N SER A 63 6.35 -3.24 3.44
CA SER A 63 5.95 -4.01 4.61
C SER A 63 4.54 -3.68 5.11
N LEU A 64 4.14 -2.41 5.00
CA LEU A 64 2.81 -1.93 5.38
C LEU A 64 1.76 -2.44 4.39
N PHE A 65 2.08 -2.43 3.09
CA PHE A 65 1.23 -2.98 2.04
C PHE A 65 1.03 -4.49 2.17
N GLN A 66 2.11 -5.25 2.40
CA GLN A 66 2.03 -6.68 2.66
C GLN A 66 1.19 -6.99 3.91
N SER A 67 1.36 -6.20 4.97
CA SER A 67 0.56 -6.32 6.21
C SER A 67 -0.93 -5.99 5.99
N TYR A 68 -1.23 -5.00 5.13
CA TYR A 68 -2.59 -4.64 4.77
C TYR A 68 -3.27 -5.75 3.95
N ASN A 69 -2.61 -6.28 2.92
CA ASN A 69 -3.14 -7.38 2.11
C ASN A 69 -3.34 -8.65 2.94
N LEU A 70 -2.41 -8.97 3.84
CA LEU A 70 -2.56 -10.10 4.75
C LEU A 70 -3.81 -9.95 5.63
N LYS A 71 -4.05 -8.76 6.18
CA LYS A 71 -5.29 -8.48 6.94
C LYS A 71 -6.54 -8.58 6.05
N LEU A 72 -6.48 -8.13 4.80
CA LEU A 72 -7.60 -8.24 3.87
C LEU A 72 -7.95 -9.70 3.58
N GLU A 73 -6.95 -10.53 3.29
CA GLU A 73 -7.13 -11.97 3.06
C GLU A 73 -7.61 -12.68 4.34
N GLN A 74 -7.03 -12.36 5.50
CA GLN A 74 -7.42 -12.90 6.80
C GLN A 74 -8.86 -12.55 7.18
N THR A 75 -9.30 -11.31 6.92
CA THR A 75 -10.71 -10.94 7.18
C THR A 75 -11.67 -11.64 6.23
N SER A 76 -11.27 -11.89 4.97
CA SER A 76 -12.06 -12.66 4.01
C SER A 76 -12.19 -14.13 4.43
N THR A 77 -11.10 -14.76 4.88
CA THR A 77 -11.12 -16.14 5.38
C THR A 77 -11.93 -16.28 6.66
N LEU A 78 -11.85 -15.33 7.59
CA LEU A 78 -12.69 -15.32 8.79
C LEU A 78 -14.18 -15.22 8.44
N LYS A 79 -14.55 -14.39 7.46
CA LYS A 79 -15.94 -14.32 6.95
C LYS A 79 -16.39 -15.66 6.36
N ALA A 80 -15.54 -16.31 5.56
CA ALA A 80 -15.84 -17.62 4.98
C ALA A 80 -16.07 -18.68 6.07
N LEU A 81 -15.16 -18.77 7.04
CA LEU A 81 -15.24 -19.71 8.15
C LEU A 81 -16.46 -19.45 9.03
N ALA A 82 -16.80 -18.20 9.31
CA ALA A 82 -18.00 -17.85 10.08
C ALA A 82 -19.28 -18.37 9.40
N VAL A 83 -19.40 -18.21 8.07
CA VAL A 83 -20.55 -18.73 7.31
C VAL A 83 -20.61 -20.26 7.35
N LEU A 84 -19.47 -20.95 7.22
CA LEU A 84 -19.39 -22.41 7.30
C LEU A 84 -19.70 -22.96 8.71
N ILE A 85 -19.28 -22.26 9.76
CA ILE A 85 -19.62 -22.60 11.15
C ILE A 85 -21.13 -22.46 11.36
N VAL A 86 -21.74 -21.34 10.94
CA VAL A 86 -23.19 -21.15 11.09
C VAL A 86 -23.97 -22.23 10.35
N LEU A 87 -23.55 -22.58 9.13
CA LEU A 87 -24.14 -23.67 8.37
C LEU A 87 -24.06 -25.01 9.12
N THR A 88 -22.85 -25.44 9.49
CA THR A 88 -22.63 -26.74 10.15
C THR A 88 -23.27 -26.82 11.54
N ALA A 89 -23.25 -25.73 12.31
CA ALA A 89 -23.91 -25.65 13.61
C ALA A 89 -25.44 -25.71 13.50
N SER A 90 -26.03 -25.00 12.52
CA SER A 90 -27.48 -25.03 12.30
C SER A 90 -27.96 -26.43 11.89
N LEU A 91 -27.19 -27.15 11.06
CA LEU A 91 -27.49 -28.51 10.66
C LEU A 91 -27.36 -29.49 11.83
N ALA A 92 -26.31 -29.38 12.63
CA ALA A 92 -26.12 -30.21 13.83
C ALA A 92 -27.25 -29.99 14.86
N LEU A 93 -27.73 -28.75 15.00
CA LEU A 93 -28.86 -28.42 15.89
C LEU A 93 -30.18 -29.03 15.39
N VAL A 94 -30.47 -28.90 14.09
CA VAL A 94 -31.67 -29.51 13.48
C VAL A 94 -31.66 -31.03 13.69
N GLU A 95 -30.49 -31.66 13.59
CA GLU A 95 -30.36 -33.11 13.78
C GLU A 95 -30.55 -33.55 15.23
N LEU A 96 -30.01 -32.79 16.19
CA LEU A 96 -30.23 -33.04 17.61
C LEU A 96 -31.73 -32.99 17.97
N LEU A 97 -32.48 -32.09 17.32
CA LEU A 97 -33.92 -31.95 17.51
C LEU A 97 -34.75 -33.02 16.78
N SER A 98 -34.21 -33.65 15.74
CA SER A 98 -34.95 -34.58 14.85
C SER A 98 -34.90 -36.05 15.29
N GLY A 99 -34.30 -36.38 16.45
CA GLY A 99 -34.30 -37.72 17.05
C GLY A 99 -33.09 -38.62 16.71
N PRO A 100 -32.96 -39.79 17.37
CA PRO A 100 -31.69 -40.53 17.51
C PRO A 100 -31.28 -41.43 16.32
N SER A 101 -31.64 -41.09 15.08
CA SER A 101 -31.17 -41.85 13.91
C SER A 101 -29.75 -41.39 13.53
N LEU A 102 -28.74 -42.20 13.88
CA LEU A 102 -27.34 -41.95 13.56
C LEU A 102 -27.02 -42.38 12.13
N THR A 103 -26.92 -41.41 11.21
CA THR A 103 -26.33 -41.61 9.88
C THR A 103 -24.94 -41.00 9.82
N ILE A 104 -24.09 -41.50 8.91
CA ILE A 104 -22.74 -40.98 8.69
C ILE A 104 -22.77 -39.48 8.34
N SER A 105 -23.76 -39.04 7.56
CA SER A 105 -23.95 -37.61 7.24
C SER A 105 -24.35 -36.80 8.47
N LYS A 106 -25.22 -37.31 9.35
CA LYS A 106 -25.63 -36.60 10.57
C LYS A 106 -24.49 -36.47 11.59
N GLY A 107 -23.67 -37.52 11.72
CA GLY A 107 -22.46 -37.47 12.57
C GLY A 107 -21.38 -36.51 12.06
N SER A 108 -21.39 -36.19 10.76
CA SER A 108 -20.39 -35.34 10.11
C SER A 108 -20.55 -33.85 10.48
N HIS A 109 -21.78 -33.35 10.64
CA HIS A 109 -22.04 -31.93 10.90
C HIS A 109 -21.38 -31.38 12.18
N PRO A 110 -21.50 -32.01 13.37
CA PRO A 110 -20.82 -31.52 14.56
C PRO A 110 -19.28 -31.62 14.45
N VAL A 111 -18.76 -32.63 13.75
CA VAL A 111 -17.31 -32.78 13.51
C VAL A 111 -16.79 -31.63 12.64
N HIS A 112 -17.46 -31.31 11.54
CA HIS A 112 -17.08 -30.18 10.69
C HIS A 112 -17.26 -28.82 11.38
N CYS A 113 -18.25 -28.68 12.25
CA CYS A 113 -18.40 -27.49 13.08
C CYS A 113 -17.16 -27.27 13.97
N ILE A 114 -16.69 -28.31 14.66
CA ILE A 114 -15.47 -28.25 15.49
C ILE A 114 -14.23 -27.95 14.64
N ILE A 115 -14.11 -28.55 13.44
CA ILE A 115 -13.00 -28.29 12.52
C ILE A 115 -13.01 -26.83 12.04
N PHE A 116 -14.14 -26.29 11.60
CA PHE A 116 -14.21 -24.90 11.15
C PHE A 116 -14.01 -23.91 12.30
N LEU A 117 -14.49 -24.23 13.51
CA LEU A 117 -14.23 -23.44 14.72
C LEU A 117 -12.73 -23.42 15.07
N SER A 118 -12.05 -24.56 14.99
CA SER A 118 -10.60 -24.62 15.27
C SER A 118 -9.81 -23.80 14.24
N LEU A 119 -10.15 -23.91 12.95
CA LEU A 119 -9.55 -23.08 11.90
C LEU A 119 -9.87 -21.59 12.09
N PHE A 120 -11.07 -21.24 12.55
CA PHE A 120 -11.44 -19.86 12.85
C PHE A 120 -10.58 -19.28 13.98
N ILE A 121 -10.37 -20.04 15.06
CA ILE A 121 -9.52 -19.63 16.17
C ILE A 121 -8.08 -19.43 15.70
N VAL A 122 -7.52 -20.37 14.94
CA VAL A 122 -6.15 -20.27 14.39
C VAL A 122 -6.03 -19.06 13.46
N THR A 123 -7.03 -18.80 12.62
CA THR A 123 -7.05 -17.66 11.69
C THR A 123 -7.17 -16.32 12.43
N ASN A 124 -7.78 -16.27 13.61
CA ASN A 124 -7.96 -15.05 14.40
C ASN A 124 -6.68 -14.64 15.17
N VAL A 125 -5.60 -15.44 15.10
CA VAL A 125 -4.33 -15.08 15.73
C VAL A 125 -3.71 -13.86 15.02
N LYS A 126 -3.25 -12.89 15.80
CA LYS A 126 -2.73 -11.58 15.32
C LYS A 126 -1.45 -11.68 14.48
N TYR A 127 -0.69 -12.75 14.64
CA TYR A 127 0.60 -12.97 13.97
C TYR A 127 0.52 -14.21 13.07
N LEU A 128 -0.02 -14.03 11.86
CA LEU A 128 -0.03 -15.06 10.83
C LEU A 128 0.95 -14.65 9.72
N GLN A 129 1.80 -15.59 9.30
CA GLN A 129 2.60 -15.41 8.08
C GLN A 129 1.74 -15.71 6.84
N VAL A 130 2.09 -15.13 5.70
CA VAL A 130 1.40 -15.36 4.41
C VAL A 130 1.32 -16.84 4.07
N THR A 131 2.40 -17.60 4.32
CA THR A 131 2.48 -19.04 4.05
C THR A 131 1.48 -19.84 4.91
N GLN A 132 1.34 -19.47 6.18
CA GLN A 132 0.41 -20.10 7.13
C GLN A 132 -1.05 -19.82 6.75
N LEU A 133 -1.36 -18.58 6.33
CA LEU A 133 -2.70 -18.22 5.86
C LEU A 133 -3.08 -19.03 4.60
N GLN A 134 -2.15 -19.18 3.65
CA GLN A 134 -2.38 -20.00 2.45
C GLN A 134 -2.62 -21.48 2.78
N GLN A 135 -1.92 -22.03 3.79
CA GLN A 135 -2.15 -23.40 4.25
C GLN A 135 -3.54 -23.55 4.87
N ILE A 136 -3.95 -22.60 5.72
CA ILE A 136 -5.29 -22.59 6.33
C ILE A 136 -6.36 -22.53 5.24
N VAL A 137 -6.22 -21.65 4.25
CA VAL A 137 -7.16 -21.53 3.12
C VAL A 137 -7.31 -22.85 2.35
N LYS A 138 -6.20 -23.53 2.04
CA LYS A 138 -6.22 -24.84 1.38
C LYS A 138 -6.89 -25.91 2.26
N LEU A 139 -6.64 -25.87 3.57
CA LEU A 139 -7.22 -26.79 4.54
C LEU A 139 -8.73 -26.56 4.72
N THR A 140 -9.18 -25.31 4.76
CA THR A 140 -10.61 -24.94 4.76
C THR A 140 -11.31 -25.48 3.51
N LEU A 141 -10.68 -25.36 2.34
CA LEU A 141 -11.21 -25.87 1.09
C LEU A 141 -11.28 -27.41 1.08
N LEU A 142 -10.25 -28.08 1.60
CA LEU A 142 -10.23 -29.54 1.76
C LEU A 142 -11.38 -30.02 2.66
N PHE A 143 -11.57 -29.40 3.83
CA PHE A 143 -12.66 -29.77 4.75
C PHE A 143 -14.04 -29.39 4.23
N SER A 144 -14.14 -28.34 3.41
CA SER A 144 -15.37 -27.99 2.70
C SER A 144 -15.74 -29.03 1.63
N PHE A 145 -14.72 -29.60 0.96
CA PHE A 145 -14.93 -30.71 0.03
C PHE A 145 -15.42 -31.97 0.76
N THR A 146 -14.77 -32.35 1.87
CA THR A 146 -15.17 -33.55 2.62
C THR A 146 -16.57 -33.41 3.22
N PHE A 147 -16.93 -32.22 3.73
CA PHE A 147 -18.30 -31.90 4.12
C PHE A 147 -19.29 -32.04 2.96
N SER A 148 -18.99 -31.43 1.80
CA SER A 148 -19.85 -31.52 0.61
C SER A 148 -20.04 -32.96 0.11
N PHE A 149 -18.97 -33.76 0.16
CA PHE A 149 -19.01 -35.16 -0.19
C PHE A 149 -19.88 -35.96 0.78
N LEU A 150 -19.73 -35.76 2.09
CA LEU A 150 -20.51 -36.46 3.14
C LEU A 150 -22.00 -36.08 3.15
N CYS A 151 -22.35 -34.88 2.71
CA CYS A 151 -23.74 -34.45 2.52
C CYS A 151 -24.42 -35.06 1.28
N CYS A 152 -23.69 -35.75 0.40
CA CYS A 152 -24.28 -36.41 -0.76
C CYS A 152 -25.15 -37.61 -0.32
N PRO A 153 -26.23 -37.93 -1.06
CA PRO A 153 -27.14 -39.03 -0.72
C PRO A 153 -26.50 -40.38 -1.03
N PHE A 154 -25.64 -40.87 -0.14
CA PHE A 154 -25.09 -42.23 -0.25
C PHE A 154 -26.17 -43.26 0.02
N SER A 155 -26.40 -44.14 -0.94
CA SER A 155 -27.15 -45.38 -0.72
C SER A 155 -26.23 -46.41 -0.08
N LEU A 156 -25.79 -46.21 1.17
CA LEU A 156 -25.07 -47.23 1.94
C LEU A 156 -26.03 -48.31 2.46
N GLY A 157 -26.97 -48.73 1.63
CA GLY A 157 -28.01 -49.71 1.89
C GLY A 157 -27.58 -51.15 1.61
N ALA A 158 -26.30 -51.50 1.85
CA ALA A 158 -25.89 -52.91 1.87
C ALA A 158 -26.21 -53.60 3.22
N TYR A 159 -26.56 -52.83 4.27
CA TYR A 159 -26.87 -53.35 5.62
C TYR A 159 -28.31 -53.06 6.11
N GLY A 160 -29.26 -52.84 5.19
CA GLY A 160 -30.69 -53.09 5.44
C GLY A 160 -31.43 -52.24 6.50
N LEU A 161 -30.91 -51.12 6.98
CA LEU A 161 -31.53 -50.37 8.08
C LEU A 161 -32.17 -49.00 7.75
N GLU A 162 -32.11 -48.49 6.51
CA GLU A 162 -32.61 -47.13 6.22
C GLU A 162 -33.51 -47.00 4.98
N PRO A 163 -34.52 -46.09 5.02
CA PRO A 163 -35.29 -45.73 3.84
C PRO A 163 -34.41 -44.98 2.81
N PRO A 164 -34.69 -45.13 1.50
CA PRO A 164 -33.92 -44.45 0.46
C PRO A 164 -33.98 -42.93 0.67
N SER A 165 -32.82 -42.31 0.81
CA SER A 165 -32.68 -40.85 0.88
C SER A 165 -33.18 -40.22 -0.43
N ALA A 166 -33.89 -39.11 -0.32
CA ALA A 166 -34.37 -38.39 -1.49
C ALA A 166 -33.15 -37.91 -2.30
N PRO A 167 -33.16 -38.04 -3.65
CA PRO A 167 -32.03 -37.65 -4.50
C PRO A 167 -31.78 -36.13 -4.56
N GLU A 168 -32.56 -35.36 -3.82
CA GLU A 168 -32.55 -33.90 -3.70
C GLU A 168 -31.81 -33.44 -2.43
N GLN A 169 -31.53 -34.38 -1.52
CA GLN A 169 -30.92 -34.10 -0.23
C GLN A 169 -29.46 -33.71 -0.38
N GLY A 170 -29.05 -32.63 0.29
CA GLY A 170 -27.68 -32.10 0.21
C GLY A 170 -27.52 -30.94 -0.79
N MET A 171 -28.40 -30.81 -1.79
CA MET A 171 -28.20 -29.87 -2.90
C MET A 171 -27.95 -28.43 -2.46
N TRP A 172 -28.78 -27.90 -1.55
CA TRP A 172 -28.66 -26.51 -1.11
C TRP A 172 -27.40 -26.29 -0.25
N GLN A 173 -26.97 -27.30 0.54
CA GLN A 173 -25.72 -27.25 1.28
C GLN A 173 -24.53 -27.17 0.32
N LEU A 174 -24.51 -28.00 -0.72
CA LEU A 174 -23.47 -28.03 -1.75
C LEU A 174 -23.43 -26.72 -2.55
N MET A 175 -24.58 -26.14 -2.90
CA MET A 175 -24.65 -24.83 -3.56
C MET A 175 -24.06 -23.72 -2.68
N LEU A 176 -24.39 -23.70 -1.39
CA LEU A 176 -23.89 -22.71 -0.43
C LEU A 176 -22.38 -22.82 -0.23
N VAL A 177 -21.85 -24.05 -0.05
CA VAL A 177 -20.41 -24.28 0.12
C VAL A 177 -19.63 -23.89 -1.14
N THR A 178 -20.18 -24.19 -2.32
CA THR A 178 -19.60 -23.76 -3.60
C THR A 178 -19.56 -22.24 -3.70
N PHE A 179 -20.67 -21.56 -3.38
CA PHE A 179 -20.76 -20.10 -3.38
C PHE A 179 -19.76 -19.43 -2.40
N VAL A 180 -19.65 -19.94 -1.18
CA VAL A 180 -18.69 -19.45 -0.17
C VAL A 180 -17.25 -19.62 -0.66
N SER A 181 -16.96 -20.74 -1.33
CA SER A 181 -15.63 -21.03 -1.88
C SER A 181 -15.22 -20.09 -3.01
N TYR A 182 -16.14 -19.71 -3.88
CA TYR A 182 -15.88 -18.70 -4.92
C TYR A 182 -15.77 -17.28 -4.35
N SER A 183 -16.68 -16.91 -3.44
CA SER A 183 -16.90 -15.51 -3.05
C SER A 183 -16.00 -15.03 -1.90
N LEU A 184 -15.70 -15.89 -0.92
CA LEU A 184 -15.10 -15.49 0.35
C LEU A 184 -13.70 -16.05 0.58
N LEU A 185 -13.35 -17.20 -0.01
CA LEU A 185 -12.02 -17.78 0.15
C LEU A 185 -11.00 -17.13 -0.80
N PRO A 186 -9.86 -16.59 -0.33
CA PRO A 186 -8.84 -15.97 -1.17
C PRO A 186 -7.94 -17.02 -1.86
N VAL A 187 -8.54 -17.93 -2.64
CA VAL A 187 -7.83 -18.94 -3.44
C VAL A 187 -7.52 -18.47 -4.86
N ARG A 188 -6.57 -19.10 -5.56
CA ARG A 188 -6.40 -18.84 -7.00
C ARG A 188 -7.70 -19.20 -7.75
N THR A 189 -8.07 -18.41 -8.76
CA THR A 189 -9.30 -18.59 -9.54
C THR A 189 -9.42 -20.00 -10.14
N LEU A 190 -8.32 -20.54 -10.67
CA LEU A 190 -8.28 -21.92 -11.18
C LEU A 190 -8.62 -22.95 -10.11
N LEU A 191 -8.14 -22.76 -8.88
CA LEU A 191 -8.37 -23.72 -7.79
C LEU A 191 -9.82 -23.68 -7.31
N ALA A 192 -10.47 -22.50 -7.30
CA ALA A 192 -11.90 -22.38 -7.04
C ALA A 192 -12.75 -23.06 -8.14
N ILE A 193 -12.36 -22.90 -9.41
CA ILE A 193 -13.04 -23.55 -10.55
C ILE A 193 -12.93 -25.07 -10.44
N VAL A 194 -11.73 -25.58 -10.21
CA VAL A 194 -11.51 -27.02 -10.02
C VAL A 194 -12.33 -27.55 -8.83
N PHE A 195 -12.34 -26.84 -7.70
CA PHE A 195 -13.16 -27.21 -6.55
C PHE A 195 -14.65 -27.30 -6.89
N GLY A 196 -15.21 -26.27 -7.52
CA GLY A 196 -16.63 -26.25 -7.90
C GLY A 196 -17.01 -27.35 -8.89
N LEU A 197 -16.13 -27.67 -9.84
CA LEU A 197 -16.31 -28.78 -10.78
C LEU A 197 -16.24 -30.14 -10.09
N VAL A 198 -15.26 -30.35 -9.21
CA VAL A 198 -15.10 -31.60 -8.47
C VAL A 198 -16.31 -31.87 -7.57
N VAL A 199 -16.82 -30.84 -6.90
CA VAL A 199 -18.03 -30.91 -6.08
C VAL A 199 -19.28 -31.23 -6.92
N ALA A 200 -19.43 -30.62 -8.09
CA ALA A 200 -20.56 -30.92 -8.99
C ALA A 200 -20.50 -32.35 -9.54
N VAL A 201 -19.32 -32.79 -10.00
CA VAL A 201 -19.10 -34.13 -10.56
C VAL A 201 -19.29 -35.20 -9.48
N SER A 202 -18.77 -35.01 -8.27
CA SER A 202 -18.95 -35.97 -7.18
C SER A 202 -20.42 -36.17 -6.83
N HIS A 203 -21.19 -35.09 -6.73
CA HIS A 203 -22.63 -35.17 -6.46
C HIS A 203 -23.39 -35.87 -7.60
N LEU A 204 -23.09 -35.57 -8.86
CA LEU A 204 -23.71 -36.22 -10.01
C LEU A 204 -23.42 -37.73 -10.06
N ILE A 205 -22.17 -38.13 -9.77
CA ILE A 205 -21.78 -39.55 -9.69
C ILE A 205 -22.53 -40.25 -8.55
N VAL A 206 -22.59 -39.66 -7.36
CA VAL A 206 -23.30 -40.26 -6.20
C VAL A 206 -24.80 -40.36 -6.47
N THR A 207 -25.41 -39.34 -7.08
CA THR A 207 -26.83 -39.37 -7.46
C THR A 207 -27.12 -40.43 -8.53
N ALA A 208 -26.19 -40.64 -9.47
CA ALA A 208 -26.33 -41.65 -10.52
C ALA A 208 -26.23 -43.08 -9.97
N THR A 209 -25.42 -43.31 -8.94
CA THR A 209 -25.23 -44.64 -8.32
C THR A 209 -26.23 -44.95 -7.21
N SER A 210 -26.78 -43.94 -6.52
CA SER A 210 -27.69 -44.13 -5.40
C SER A 210 -29.13 -44.49 -5.80
N VAL A 211 -29.54 -44.16 -7.03
CA VAL A 211 -30.91 -44.39 -7.52
C VAL A 211 -30.95 -45.63 -8.43
N THR A 212 -31.36 -46.79 -7.91
CA THR A 212 -31.69 -47.99 -8.71
C THR A 212 -33.09 -47.97 -9.33
N ALA A 213 -33.80 -46.82 -9.26
CA ALA A 213 -35.18 -46.69 -9.71
C ALA A 213 -35.33 -46.31 -11.21
N LYS A 214 -36.56 -46.45 -11.74
CA LYS A 214 -36.97 -46.23 -13.15
C LYS A 214 -36.14 -45.16 -13.89
N ARG A 215 -35.49 -45.56 -14.99
CA ARG A 215 -34.60 -44.74 -15.84
C ARG A 215 -35.11 -43.31 -16.10
N GLN A 216 -36.41 -43.14 -16.38
CA GLN A 216 -37.01 -41.83 -16.69
C GLN A 216 -36.95 -40.81 -15.53
N ARG A 217 -37.14 -41.24 -14.27
CA ARG A 217 -37.11 -40.33 -13.11
C ARG A 217 -35.69 -39.88 -12.79
N LEU A 218 -34.73 -40.80 -12.96
CA LEU A 218 -33.31 -40.59 -12.72
C LEU A 218 -32.72 -39.53 -13.67
N TRP A 219 -33.02 -39.63 -14.97
CA TRP A 219 -32.59 -38.63 -15.97
C TRP A 219 -33.13 -37.23 -15.67
N ARG A 220 -34.40 -37.12 -15.24
CA ARG A 220 -34.99 -35.82 -14.90
C ARG A 220 -34.27 -35.15 -13.72
N THR A 221 -33.95 -35.91 -12.67
CA THR A 221 -33.23 -35.38 -11.49
C THR A 221 -31.78 -35.03 -11.81
N LEU A 222 -31.06 -35.87 -12.58
CA LEU A 222 -29.70 -35.57 -13.03
C LEU A 222 -29.62 -34.28 -13.85
N MET A 223 -30.56 -34.09 -14.78
CA MET A 223 -30.59 -32.87 -15.61
C MET A 223 -30.90 -31.63 -14.76
N ALA A 224 -31.85 -31.71 -13.84
CA ALA A 224 -32.14 -30.60 -12.92
C ALA A 224 -30.92 -30.22 -12.06
N ASN A 225 -30.25 -31.22 -11.47
CA ASN A 225 -29.06 -31.03 -10.65
C ASN A 225 -27.89 -30.45 -11.47
N ALA A 226 -27.70 -30.93 -12.70
CA ALA A 226 -26.67 -30.41 -13.60
C ALA A 226 -26.91 -28.93 -13.94
N ILE A 227 -28.16 -28.54 -14.21
CA ILE A 227 -28.52 -27.13 -14.49
C ILE A 227 -28.22 -26.24 -13.26
N LEU A 228 -28.53 -26.70 -12.05
CA LEU A 228 -28.23 -25.98 -10.81
C LEU A 228 -26.72 -25.83 -10.55
N PHE A 229 -25.93 -26.87 -10.77
CA PHE A 229 -24.48 -26.77 -10.61
C PHE A 229 -23.83 -25.87 -11.67
N VAL A 230 -24.29 -25.92 -12.92
CA VAL A 230 -23.81 -25.03 -13.97
C VAL A 230 -24.15 -23.57 -13.63
N SER A 231 -25.36 -23.30 -13.15
CA SER A 231 -25.76 -21.93 -12.78
C SER A 231 -24.96 -21.38 -11.60
N VAL A 232 -24.75 -22.16 -10.54
CA VAL A 232 -23.96 -21.74 -9.37
C VAL A 232 -22.48 -21.56 -9.71
N ASN A 233 -21.89 -22.44 -10.52
CA ASN A 233 -20.50 -22.28 -10.94
C ASN A 233 -20.32 -21.04 -11.84
N LEU A 234 -21.24 -20.80 -12.78
CA LEU A 234 -21.20 -19.60 -13.63
C LEU A 234 -21.34 -18.32 -12.79
N TYR A 235 -22.31 -18.29 -11.88
CA TYR A 235 -22.50 -17.16 -10.96
C TYR A 235 -21.29 -16.97 -10.04
N GLY A 236 -20.73 -18.06 -9.50
CA GLY A 236 -19.53 -18.04 -8.66
C GLY A 236 -18.31 -17.46 -9.39
N VAL A 237 -18.07 -17.87 -10.64
CA VAL A 237 -17.01 -17.31 -11.49
C VAL A 237 -17.26 -15.82 -11.77
N PHE A 238 -18.51 -15.43 -12.04
CA PHE A 238 -18.87 -14.03 -12.25
C PHE A 238 -18.57 -13.17 -11.02
N VAL A 239 -19.06 -13.56 -9.84
CA VAL A 239 -18.79 -12.87 -8.57
C VAL A 239 -17.29 -12.81 -8.29
N ARG A 240 -16.56 -13.90 -8.56
CA ARG A 240 -15.10 -13.96 -8.39
C ARG A 240 -14.39 -12.90 -9.24
N ILE A 241 -14.72 -12.83 -10.53
CA ILE A 241 -14.12 -11.86 -11.45
C ILE A 241 -14.45 -10.43 -11.02
N LEU A 242 -15.69 -10.17 -10.57
CA LEU A 242 -16.07 -8.85 -10.07
C LEU A 242 -15.27 -8.46 -8.81
N THR A 243 -15.18 -9.35 -7.82
CA THR A 243 -14.44 -9.10 -6.58
C THR A 243 -12.95 -8.87 -6.87
N GLU A 244 -12.35 -9.69 -7.74
CA GLU A 244 -10.94 -9.52 -8.12
C GLU A 244 -10.69 -8.19 -8.83
N ARG A 245 -11.57 -7.80 -9.77
CA ARG A 245 -11.48 -6.50 -10.44
C ARG A 245 -11.67 -5.34 -9.46
N ALA A 246 -12.61 -5.45 -8.53
CA ALA A 246 -12.85 -4.45 -7.50
C ALA A 246 -11.63 -4.28 -6.58
N GLN A 247 -11.03 -5.38 -6.13
CA GLN A 247 -9.81 -5.38 -5.32
C GLN A 247 -8.63 -4.75 -6.08
N ARG A 248 -8.38 -5.15 -7.33
CA ARG A 248 -7.32 -4.57 -8.17
C ARG A 248 -7.51 -3.07 -8.38
N LYS A 249 -8.75 -2.62 -8.60
CA LYS A 249 -9.07 -1.19 -8.77
C LYS A 249 -8.86 -0.41 -7.47
N ALA A 250 -9.30 -0.93 -6.33
CA ALA A 250 -9.09 -0.31 -5.02
C ALA A 250 -7.59 -0.19 -4.70
N PHE A 251 -6.80 -1.21 -5.03
CA PHE A 251 -5.35 -1.17 -4.88
C PHE A 251 -4.71 -0.07 -5.74
N LEU A 252 -5.06 0.02 -7.03
CA LEU A 252 -4.55 1.08 -7.90
C LEU A 252 -4.91 2.48 -7.41
N GLN A 253 -6.12 2.68 -6.89
CA GLN A 253 -6.53 3.95 -6.29
C GLN A 253 -5.72 4.28 -5.03
N ALA A 254 -5.51 3.31 -4.15
CA ALA A 254 -4.68 3.49 -2.96
C ALA A 254 -3.25 3.87 -3.34
N ARG A 255 -2.67 3.20 -4.36
CA ARG A 255 -1.34 3.51 -4.87
C ARG A 255 -1.24 4.94 -5.40
N ASN A 256 -2.17 5.36 -6.27
CA ASN A 256 -2.15 6.71 -6.82
C ASN A 256 -2.30 7.77 -5.72
N CYS A 257 -3.16 7.53 -4.72
CA CYS A 257 -3.31 8.42 -3.57
C CYS A 257 -2.00 8.60 -2.78
N ILE A 258 -1.25 7.51 -2.55
CA ILE A 258 0.04 7.57 -1.88
C ILE A 258 1.07 8.33 -2.72
N GLU A 259 1.10 8.11 -4.04
CA GLU A 259 2.00 8.83 -4.95
C GLU A 259 1.71 10.34 -4.94
N ASP A 260 0.44 10.73 -4.99
CA ASP A 260 0.04 12.14 -4.97
C ASP A 260 0.37 12.80 -3.63
N ARG A 261 0.21 12.08 -2.51
CA ARG A 261 0.61 12.54 -1.17
C ARG A 261 2.11 12.85 -1.11
N LEU A 262 2.96 11.95 -1.61
CA LEU A 262 4.41 12.14 -1.61
C LEU A 262 4.84 13.32 -2.50
N LYS A 263 4.19 13.51 -3.65
CA LYS A 263 4.46 14.68 -4.52
C LYS A 263 4.11 15.99 -3.83
N LEU A 264 2.94 16.04 -3.18
CA LEU A 264 2.51 17.22 -2.43
C LEU A 264 3.47 17.56 -1.29
N GLU A 265 3.99 16.56 -0.59
CA GLU A 265 5.00 16.78 0.47
C GLU A 265 6.32 17.35 -0.09
N ASP A 266 6.86 16.81 -1.20
CA ASP A 266 8.09 17.32 -1.83
C ASP A 266 7.90 18.75 -2.38
N GLU A 267 6.71 19.08 -2.91
CA GLU A 267 6.37 20.45 -3.33
C GLU A 267 6.25 21.40 -2.13
N ASN A 268 5.61 20.96 -1.04
CA ASN A 268 5.49 21.75 0.18
C ASN A 268 6.86 22.03 0.83
N GLU A 269 7.75 21.04 0.89
CA GLU A 269 9.12 21.23 1.38
C GLU A 269 9.91 22.23 0.51
N LYS A 270 9.77 22.16 -0.83
CA LYS A 270 10.41 23.14 -1.73
C LYS A 270 9.86 24.53 -1.49
N GLN A 271 8.54 24.67 -1.32
CA GLN A 271 7.92 25.95 -1.04
C GLN A 271 8.41 26.53 0.29
N GLU A 272 8.51 25.71 1.35
CA GLU A 272 9.01 26.14 2.65
C GLU A 272 10.49 26.57 2.59
N ARG A 273 11.34 25.81 1.88
CA ARG A 273 12.75 26.20 1.66
C ARG A 273 12.88 27.50 0.89
N LEU A 274 12.09 27.69 -0.16
CA LEU A 274 12.06 28.95 -0.92
C LEU A 274 11.62 30.12 -0.04
N LEU A 275 10.57 29.95 0.77
CA LEU A 275 10.08 30.96 1.69
C LEU A 275 11.16 31.37 2.71
N MET A 276 11.84 30.40 3.32
CA MET A 276 12.90 30.63 4.32
C MET A 276 14.18 31.22 3.71
N SER A 277 14.41 31.03 2.41
CA SER A 277 15.55 31.63 1.69
C SER A 277 15.37 33.12 1.38
N LEU A 278 14.12 33.57 1.24
CA LEU A 278 13.79 34.95 0.87
C LEU A 278 13.50 35.85 2.08
N LEU A 279 13.00 35.27 3.17
CA LEU A 279 12.51 36.01 4.33
C LEU A 279 13.14 35.51 5.64
N PRO A 280 13.53 36.40 6.57
CA PRO A 280 13.93 36.00 7.92
C PRO A 280 12.81 35.21 8.61
N ARG A 281 13.19 34.17 9.38
CA ARG A 281 12.28 33.20 10.00
C ARG A 281 11.12 33.85 10.77
N ASN A 282 11.38 34.95 11.48
CA ASN A 282 10.38 35.69 12.27
C ASN A 282 9.28 36.32 11.38
N VAL A 283 9.66 36.85 10.21
CA VAL A 283 8.71 37.46 9.25
C VAL A 283 8.00 36.38 8.43
N ALA A 284 8.71 35.31 8.06
CA ALA A 284 8.12 34.18 7.34
C ALA A 284 6.99 33.51 8.13
N MET A 285 7.16 33.35 9.45
CA MET A 285 6.13 32.79 10.34
C MET A 285 4.92 33.74 10.49
N GLU A 286 5.15 35.04 10.66
CA GLU A 286 4.05 36.03 10.72
C GLU A 286 3.26 36.09 9.40
N MET A 287 3.94 36.02 8.26
CA MET A 287 3.29 35.92 6.95
C MET A 287 2.48 34.64 6.80
N LYS A 288 3.01 33.49 7.25
CA LYS A 288 2.30 32.20 7.23
C LYS A 288 1.02 32.25 8.07
N GLU A 289 1.05 32.89 9.24
CA GLU A 289 -0.14 33.09 10.07
C GLU A 289 -1.15 34.08 9.46
N ASP A 290 -0.67 35.12 8.77
CA ASP A 290 -1.53 36.08 8.07
C ASP A 290 -2.29 35.44 6.89
N PHE A 291 -1.67 34.50 6.14
CA PHE A 291 -2.34 33.77 5.05
C PHE A 291 -3.51 32.90 5.53
N LEU A 292 -3.50 32.47 6.79
CA LEU A 292 -4.57 31.67 7.38
C LEU A 292 -5.77 32.52 7.80
N LYS A 293 -5.61 33.85 7.87
CA LYS A 293 -6.69 34.78 8.21
C LYS A 293 -7.37 35.27 6.94
N PRO A 294 -8.71 35.43 6.93
CA PRO A 294 -9.40 36.00 5.78
C PRO A 294 -8.83 37.40 5.46
N PRO A 295 -8.69 37.77 4.17
CA PRO A 295 -8.05 39.01 3.78
C PRO A 295 -8.91 40.21 4.20
N GLU A 296 -8.61 40.81 5.34
CA GLU A 296 -9.39 41.92 5.90
C GLU A 296 -9.01 43.30 5.35
N ARG A 297 -8.05 43.43 4.41
CA ARG A 297 -7.42 44.74 4.15
C ARG A 297 -7.31 45.14 2.68
N ILE A 298 -7.61 46.43 2.44
CA ILE A 298 -7.64 47.13 1.14
C ILE A 298 -6.23 47.57 0.68
N PHE A 299 -5.22 47.53 1.56
CA PHE A 299 -3.84 47.94 1.27
C PHE A 299 -2.85 46.77 1.40
N HIS A 300 -1.76 46.80 0.62
CA HIS A 300 -0.63 45.88 0.77
C HIS A 300 0.01 46.06 2.15
N LYS A 301 0.09 44.98 2.94
CA LYS A 301 0.69 44.99 4.29
C LYS A 301 2.21 45.09 4.17
N ILE A 302 2.79 46.17 4.70
CA ILE A 302 4.24 46.34 4.85
C ILE A 302 4.61 45.90 6.27
N TYR A 303 5.55 44.97 6.40
CA TYR A 303 6.04 44.49 7.71
C TYR A 303 7.15 45.42 8.19
N ILE A 304 6.86 46.25 9.21
CA ILE A 304 7.81 47.18 9.83
C ILE A 304 7.89 46.84 11.31
N GLN A 305 9.10 46.56 11.81
CA GLN A 305 9.37 46.32 13.22
C GLN A 305 10.39 47.35 13.72
N ARG A 306 10.10 47.97 14.87
CA ARG A 306 11.04 48.85 15.56
C ARG A 306 11.94 47.99 16.45
N HIS A 307 13.25 48.14 16.30
CA HIS A 307 14.25 47.51 17.17
C HIS A 307 15.02 48.60 17.93
N ASP A 308 15.05 48.48 19.25
CA ASP A 308 15.88 49.30 20.13
C ASP A 308 17.17 48.53 20.50
N ASN A 309 18.27 49.24 20.75
CA ASN A 309 19.57 48.66 21.15
C ASN A 309 20.14 47.66 20.11
N VAL A 310 20.46 48.18 18.93
CA VAL A 310 21.14 47.45 17.85
C VAL A 310 22.41 48.20 17.43
N SER A 311 23.39 47.47 16.89
CA SER A 311 24.59 48.06 16.30
C SER A 311 24.68 47.73 14.82
N ILE A 312 25.07 48.70 14.01
CA ILE A 312 25.15 48.58 12.55
C ILE A 312 26.60 48.85 12.13
N LEU A 313 27.16 47.97 11.31
CA LEU A 313 28.48 48.13 10.71
C LEU A 313 28.34 48.31 9.20
N PHE A 314 29.07 49.29 8.66
CA PHE A 314 29.27 49.48 7.22
C PHE A 314 30.76 49.29 6.92
N ALA A 315 31.05 48.46 5.93
CA ALA A 315 32.39 48.25 5.40
C ALA A 315 32.34 48.50 3.88
N ASP A 316 33.27 49.29 3.37
CA ASP A 316 33.31 49.67 1.96
C ASP A 316 34.73 49.49 1.41
N ILE A 317 34.82 49.08 0.14
CA ILE A 317 36.11 48.79 -0.49
C ILE A 317 36.71 50.09 -1.03
N VAL A 318 37.75 50.57 -0.35
CA VAL A 318 38.47 51.76 -0.80
C VAL A 318 39.10 51.51 -2.19
N GLY A 319 38.78 52.39 -3.15
CA GLY A 319 39.36 52.33 -4.50
C GLY A 319 38.70 51.28 -5.42
N PHE A 320 37.52 50.78 -5.08
CA PHE A 320 36.79 49.81 -5.89
C PHE A 320 36.60 50.22 -7.35
N THR A 321 36.30 51.48 -7.64
CA THR A 321 36.14 51.97 -9.02
C THR A 321 37.38 51.72 -9.88
N SER A 322 38.57 51.91 -9.31
CA SER A 322 39.83 51.67 -10.01
C SER A 322 40.06 50.17 -10.25
N LEU A 323 39.75 49.33 -9.24
CA LEU A 323 39.83 47.88 -9.35
C LEU A 323 38.85 47.33 -10.41
N ALA A 324 37.60 47.78 -10.38
CA ALA A 324 36.56 47.40 -11.33
C ALA A 324 36.90 47.81 -12.78
N SER A 325 37.66 48.89 -12.98
CA SER A 325 38.12 49.32 -14.30
C SER A 325 39.22 48.43 -14.90
N GLN A 326 39.94 47.68 -14.05
CA GLN A 326 41.08 46.85 -14.44
C GLN A 326 40.73 45.35 -14.53
N CYS A 327 39.56 44.95 -14.03
CA CYS A 327 39.09 43.56 -14.03
C CYS A 327 37.99 43.34 -15.06
N THR A 328 37.89 42.11 -15.58
CA THR A 328 36.69 41.71 -16.32
C THR A 328 35.50 41.54 -15.37
N ALA A 329 34.27 41.62 -15.89
CA ALA A 329 33.07 41.45 -15.06
C ALA A 329 33.02 40.10 -14.32
N GLN A 330 33.54 39.03 -14.93
CA GLN A 330 33.57 37.70 -14.32
C GLN A 330 34.58 37.63 -13.17
N GLU A 331 35.77 38.21 -13.34
CA GLU A 331 36.80 38.26 -12.30
C GLU A 331 36.35 39.13 -11.13
N LEU A 332 35.70 40.26 -11.41
CA LEU A 332 35.15 41.16 -10.38
C LEU A 332 34.08 40.47 -9.54
N VAL A 333 33.12 39.79 -10.19
CA VAL A 333 32.06 39.04 -9.49
C VAL A 333 32.67 37.90 -8.67
N LYS A 334 33.67 37.19 -9.19
CA LYS A 334 34.35 36.13 -8.45
C LYS A 334 35.07 36.66 -7.20
N LEU A 335 35.81 37.76 -7.34
CA LEU A 335 36.50 38.42 -6.23
C LEU A 335 35.51 38.88 -5.15
N LEU A 336 34.43 39.56 -5.54
CA LEU A 336 33.39 40.01 -4.60
C LEU A 336 32.71 38.83 -3.91
N ASN A 337 32.41 37.75 -4.63
CA ASN A 337 31.76 36.58 -4.06
C ASN A 337 32.67 35.83 -3.08
N GLU A 338 33.98 35.78 -3.34
CA GLU A 338 34.96 35.21 -2.40
C GLU A 338 35.12 36.09 -1.16
N LEU A 339 35.25 37.42 -1.33
CA LEU A 339 35.38 38.36 -0.21
C LEU A 339 34.13 38.37 0.67
N PHE A 340 32.95 38.55 0.08
CA PHE A 340 31.70 38.58 0.83
C PHE A 340 31.32 37.20 1.38
N GLY A 341 31.76 36.11 0.75
CA GLY A 341 31.66 34.77 1.31
C GLY A 341 32.39 34.65 2.65
N LYS A 342 33.64 35.14 2.74
CA LYS A 342 34.38 35.19 4.00
C LYS A 342 33.72 36.11 5.03
N PHE A 343 33.22 37.26 4.61
CA PHE A 343 32.50 38.17 5.51
C PHE A 343 31.17 37.59 6.02
N ASP A 344 30.50 36.72 5.26
CA ASP A 344 29.32 35.99 5.72
C ASP A 344 29.67 34.97 6.82
N GLU A 345 30.82 34.30 6.69
CA GLU A 345 31.35 33.37 7.71
C GLU A 345 31.66 34.11 9.01
N LEU A 346 32.45 35.19 8.94
CA LEU A 346 32.77 36.05 10.09
C LEU A 346 31.52 36.64 10.74
N ALA A 347 30.53 37.05 9.95
CA ALA A 347 29.28 37.57 10.48
C ALA A 347 28.53 36.50 11.28
N THR A 348 28.59 35.24 10.86
CA THR A 348 27.97 34.13 11.58
C THR A 348 28.70 33.87 12.91
N GLU A 349 30.03 33.90 12.92
CA GLU A 349 30.86 33.72 14.12
C GLU A 349 30.65 34.85 15.14
N ASN A 350 30.61 36.10 14.67
CA ASN A 350 30.41 37.28 15.50
C ASN A 350 28.94 37.61 15.79
N HIS A 351 28.02 36.68 15.50
CA HIS A 351 26.57 36.86 15.71
C HIS A 351 26.00 38.15 15.09
N CYS A 352 26.55 38.56 13.94
CA CYS A 352 26.07 39.67 13.13
C CYS A 352 25.23 39.13 11.97
N ARG A 353 24.13 39.82 11.65
CA ARG A 353 23.27 39.45 10.52
C ARG A 353 23.55 40.37 9.34
N ARG A 354 24.01 39.82 8.22
CA ARG A 354 24.05 40.55 6.94
C ARG A 354 22.63 40.96 6.54
N ILE A 355 22.46 42.23 6.17
CA ILE A 355 21.18 42.75 5.69
C ILE A 355 21.15 42.75 4.16
N LYS A 356 22.15 43.38 3.53
CA LYS A 356 22.28 43.44 2.08
C LYS A 356 23.71 43.81 1.69
N ILE A 357 24.00 43.68 0.40
CA ILE A 357 25.17 44.24 -0.25
C ILE A 357 24.69 45.37 -1.16
N LEU A 358 25.38 46.51 -1.11
CA LEU A 358 25.10 47.69 -1.93
C LEU A 358 26.34 48.00 -2.76
N GLY A 359 26.47 47.33 -3.92
CA GLY A 359 27.68 47.43 -4.74
C GLY A 359 28.88 46.77 -4.05
N ASP A 360 29.87 47.58 -3.72
CA ASP A 360 31.10 47.28 -2.98
C ASP A 360 30.97 47.42 -1.46
N CYS A 361 29.87 47.98 -0.98
CA CYS A 361 29.61 48.12 0.44
C CYS A 361 28.89 46.88 1.02
N TYR A 362 29.48 46.32 2.08
CA TYR A 362 28.91 45.27 2.93
C TYR A 362 28.39 45.89 4.23
N TYR A 363 27.17 45.56 4.63
CA TYR A 363 26.65 46.00 5.92
C TYR A 363 25.86 44.91 6.67
N CYS A 364 26.12 44.85 7.96
CA CYS A 364 25.56 43.88 8.89
C CYS A 364 25.09 44.56 10.17
N VAL A 365 24.22 43.87 10.90
CA VAL A 365 23.59 44.38 12.13
C VAL A 365 23.70 43.33 13.22
N SER A 366 24.16 43.74 14.40
CA SER A 366 24.14 42.93 15.61
C SER A 366 22.94 43.30 16.49
N GLY A 367 22.34 42.29 17.14
CA GLY A 367 21.18 42.47 18.02
C GLY A 367 19.80 42.50 17.33
N LEU A 368 19.72 42.25 16.01
CA LEU A 368 18.47 42.36 15.25
C LEU A 368 17.52 41.16 15.45
N THR A 369 18.02 39.93 15.28
CA THR A 369 17.19 38.71 15.38
C THR A 369 16.98 38.25 16.81
N GLN A 370 18.00 38.45 17.66
CA GLN A 370 17.98 38.17 19.09
C GLN A 370 18.61 39.37 19.80
N PRO A 371 17.87 40.04 20.72
CA PRO A 371 18.42 41.14 21.50
C PRO A 371 19.63 40.64 22.30
N LYS A 372 20.78 41.30 22.12
CA LYS A 372 22.03 40.93 22.78
C LYS A 372 22.57 42.12 23.55
N THR A 373 22.96 41.94 24.81
CA THR A 373 23.46 43.05 25.64
C THR A 373 24.83 43.58 25.20
N ASP A 374 25.62 42.72 24.54
CA ASP A 374 26.95 42.97 24.01
C ASP A 374 26.95 43.18 22.49
N HIS A 375 25.81 43.60 21.90
CA HIS A 375 25.66 43.82 20.46
C HIS A 375 26.75 44.74 19.87
N ALA A 376 27.17 45.77 20.62
CA ALA A 376 28.21 46.70 20.19
C ALA A 376 29.59 46.05 20.16
N HIS A 377 29.92 45.20 21.13
CA HIS A 377 31.19 44.48 21.18
C HIS A 377 31.32 43.54 19.99
N CYS A 378 30.31 42.70 19.75
CA CYS A 378 30.26 41.80 18.59
C CYS A 378 30.40 42.56 17.25
N CYS A 379 29.77 43.73 17.16
CA CYS A 379 29.84 44.57 15.96
C CYS A 379 31.26 45.12 15.71
N VAL A 380 32.01 45.45 16.78
CA VAL A 380 33.39 45.93 16.68
C VAL A 380 34.35 44.79 16.37
N GLU A 381 34.23 43.65 17.06
CA GLU A 381 35.02 42.44 16.78
C GLU A 381 34.87 42.00 15.32
N MET A 382 33.63 41.98 14.80
CA MET A 382 33.37 41.74 13.37
C MET A 382 34.18 42.68 12.47
N GLY A 383 34.26 43.97 12.81
CA GLY A 383 35.04 44.93 12.04
C GLY A 383 36.55 44.67 12.10
N LEU A 384 37.06 44.23 13.25
CA LEU A 384 38.46 43.86 13.41
C LEU A 384 38.79 42.59 12.61
N ASP A 385 37.95 41.56 12.69
CA ASP A 385 38.13 40.32 11.93
C ASP A 385 38.05 40.56 10.41
N MET A 386 37.20 41.48 9.97
CA MET A 386 37.14 41.90 8.56
C MET A 386 38.47 42.51 8.12
N ILE A 387 39.11 43.34 8.96
CA ILE A 387 40.42 43.93 8.69
C ILE A 387 41.48 42.83 8.62
N ASP A 388 41.53 41.95 9.61
CA ASP A 388 42.50 40.86 9.68
C ASP A 388 42.37 39.87 8.51
N THR A 389 41.17 39.75 7.91
CA THR A 389 40.92 38.89 6.75
C THR A 389 41.36 39.50 5.42
N ILE A 390 41.43 40.84 5.34
CA ILE A 390 41.82 41.57 4.12
C ILE A 390 43.29 41.97 4.08
N THR A 391 43.96 42.07 5.25
CA THR A 391 45.40 42.28 5.38
C THR A 391 46.16 40.97 5.40
#